data_AF-A0A950L7A4-F1
#
_entry.id   AF-A0A950L7A4-F1
#
_cell.length_a   1.000
_cell.length_b   1.000
_cell.length_c   1.000
_cell.angle_alpha   90.00
_cell.angle_beta   90.00
_cell.angle_gamma   90.00
#
_symmetry.space_group_name_H-M   'P 1'
#
loop_
_entity.id
_entity.type
_entity.pdbx_description
1 polymer ?
#
loop_
_entity_poly.entity_id
_entity_poly.type
_entity_poly.pdbx_seq_one_letter_code
_entity_poly.pdbx_strand_id
1 'polypeptide(L)'
;MAPLQRGGLDWMLQGVLAYAVVIRGRHFNPASVTWLCGGDYGTQFLGWHFYRNEPLWQLPFGLVRSYGEQRGSSLVYTDSIPLFAFIFRPFSPALPHYFQYVGLW
;
A
#
# COMPACT_ATOMS: atom_id res chain seq x y z
N MET A 1 -25.72 12.88 -40.71
CA MET A 1 -25.20 12.99 -39.33
C MET A 1 -24.01 12.04 -39.21
N ALA A 2 -22.78 12.57 -39.20
CA ALA A 2 -21.58 11.75 -39.05
C ALA A 2 -21.46 11.31 -37.57
N PRO A 3 -21.15 10.04 -37.28
CA PRO A 3 -20.95 9.61 -35.90
C PRO A 3 -19.70 10.27 -35.34
N LEU A 4 -19.82 10.89 -34.16
CA LEU A 4 -18.69 11.43 -33.40
C LEU A 4 -17.65 10.32 -33.20
N GLN A 5 -16.50 10.46 -33.86
CA GLN A 5 -15.34 9.60 -33.65
C GLN A 5 -14.85 9.80 -32.21
N ARG A 6 -15.17 8.86 -31.31
CA ARG A 6 -14.68 8.86 -29.93
C ARG A 6 -13.15 8.72 -29.95
N GLY A 7 -12.45 9.68 -29.38
CA GLY A 7 -10.99 9.69 -29.34
C GLY A 7 -10.43 8.67 -28.34
N GLY A 8 -9.15 8.34 -28.44
CA GLY A 8 -8.47 7.47 -27.47
C GLY A 8 -8.58 7.98 -26.02
N LEU A 9 -8.66 9.30 -25.83
CA LEU A 9 -8.87 9.94 -24.53
C LEU A 9 -10.20 9.55 -23.89
N ASP A 10 -11.27 9.41 -24.68
CA ASP A 10 -12.61 9.06 -24.16
C ASP A 10 -12.60 7.65 -23.56
N TRP A 11 -11.84 6.73 -24.15
CA TRP A 11 -11.68 5.36 -23.64
C TRP A 11 -10.82 5.32 -22.37
N MET A 12 -9.78 6.14 -22.31
CA MET A 12 -8.97 6.29 -21.09
C MET A 12 -9.81 6.84 -19.94
N LEU A 13 -10.60 7.90 -20.19
CA LEU A 13 -11.49 8.49 -19.19
C LEU A 13 -12.55 7.48 -18.71
N GLN A 14 -13.16 6.73 -19.64
CA GLN A 14 -14.11 5.68 -19.28
C GLN A 14 -13.47 4.56 -18.45
N GLY A 15 -12.23 4.16 -18.76
CA GLY A 15 -11.48 3.17 -17.99
C GLY A 15 -11.17 3.64 -16.57
N VAL A 16 -10.68 4.88 -16.42
CA VAL A 16 -10.46 5.51 -15.10
C VAL A 16 -11.76 5.63 -14.32
N LEU A 17 -12.84 6.05 -14.96
CA LEU A 17 -14.15 6.20 -14.33
C LEU A 17 -14.69 4.83 -13.88
N ALA A 18 -14.62 3.81 -14.72
CA ALA A 18 -15.04 2.46 -14.39
C ALA A 18 -14.24 1.89 -13.20
N TYR A 19 -12.91 2.05 -13.21
CA TYR A 19 -12.06 1.67 -12.09
C TYR A 19 -12.45 2.41 -10.79
N ALA A 20 -12.62 3.73 -10.85
CA ALA A 20 -13.02 4.53 -9.70
C ALA A 20 -14.38 4.11 -9.12
N VAL A 21 -15.35 3.76 -9.98
CA VAL A 21 -16.68 3.28 -9.58
C VAL A 21 -16.62 1.90 -8.95
N VAL A 22 -15.84 0.97 -9.51
CA VAL A 22 -15.72 -0.41 -9.00
C VAL A 22 -15.01 -0.44 -7.64
N ILE A 23 -13.89 0.27 -7.53
CA ILE A 23 -13.08 0.31 -6.30
C ILE A 23 -13.69 1.27 -5.25
N ARG A 24 -14.60 2.15 -5.67
CA ARG A 24 -15.25 3.18 -4.84
C ARG A 24 -14.25 4.05 -4.08
N GLY A 25 -13.04 4.23 -4.64
CA GLY A 25 -11.93 4.93 -4.00
C GLY A 25 -11.44 4.31 -2.68
N ARG A 26 -11.93 3.14 -2.27
CA ARG A 26 -11.60 2.54 -0.96
C ARG A 26 -10.15 2.12 -0.87
N HIS A 27 -9.50 1.82 -1.99
CA HIS A 27 -8.07 1.45 -2.00
C HIS A 27 -7.15 2.66 -1.80
N PHE A 28 -7.59 3.87 -2.18
CA PHE A 28 -6.80 5.09 -1.98
C PHE A 28 -6.97 5.71 -0.59
N ASN A 29 -8.00 5.31 0.15
CA ASN A 29 -8.14 5.73 1.54
C ASN A 29 -7.13 4.95 2.41
N PRO A 30 -6.12 5.62 3.02
CA PRO A 30 -5.09 4.95 3.80
C PRO A 30 -5.63 4.30 5.08
N ALA A 31 -6.82 4.67 5.56
CA ALA A 31 -7.47 4.04 6.72
C ALA A 31 -8.37 2.85 6.33
N SER A 32 -8.61 2.63 5.04
CA SER A 32 -9.42 1.51 4.54
C SER A 32 -8.52 0.30 4.42
N VAL A 33 -8.51 -0.56 5.44
CA VAL A 33 -7.65 -1.76 5.51
C VAL A 33 -8.42 -3.07 5.36
N THR A 34 -9.76 -3.03 5.42
CA THR A 34 -10.59 -4.25 5.40
C THR A 34 -10.45 -5.07 4.11
N TRP A 35 -10.09 -4.42 3.00
CA TRP A 35 -9.87 -5.09 1.70
C TRP A 35 -8.49 -5.75 1.59
N LEU A 36 -7.56 -5.41 2.50
CA LEU A 36 -6.23 -6.02 2.59
C LEU A 36 -6.26 -7.34 3.36
N CYS A 37 -7.33 -7.64 4.10
CA CYS A 37 -7.42 -8.80 4.98
C CYS A 37 -7.52 -10.17 4.25
N GLY A 38 -7.33 -10.21 2.93
CA GLY A 38 -7.37 -11.45 2.14
C GLY A 38 -6.25 -11.52 1.11
N GLY A 39 -5.64 -12.70 0.97
CA GLY A 39 -4.59 -12.97 -0.01
C GLY A 39 -3.28 -12.21 0.25
N ASP A 40 -2.56 -11.91 -0.82
CA ASP A 40 -1.19 -11.38 -0.79
C ASP A 40 -1.08 -10.01 -0.09
N TYR A 41 -2.11 -9.17 -0.21
CA TYR A 41 -2.17 -7.85 0.41
C TYR A 41 -2.11 -7.87 1.94
N GLY A 42 -2.54 -8.97 2.57
CA GLY A 42 -2.45 -9.14 4.02
C GLY A 42 -1.00 -9.21 4.49
N THR A 43 -0.14 -9.86 3.70
CA THR A 43 1.30 -9.96 3.97
C THR A 43 1.95 -8.58 3.90
N GLN A 44 1.59 -7.76 2.91
CA GLN A 44 2.10 -6.39 2.78
C GLN A 44 1.66 -5.52 3.96
N PHE A 45 0.38 -5.60 4.32
CA PHE A 45 -0.19 -4.85 5.44
C PHE A 45 0.49 -5.20 6.77
N LEU A 46 0.66 -6.49 7.05
CA LEU A 46 1.36 -6.96 8.24
C LEU A 46 2.84 -6.55 8.21
N GLY A 47 3.52 -6.73 7.08
CA GLY A 47 4.92 -6.33 6.90
C GLY A 47 5.18 -4.87 7.24
N TRP A 48 4.35 -3.97 6.70
CA TRP A 48 4.36 -2.56 7.08
C TRP A 48 4.10 -2.35 8.57
N HIS A 49 3.09 -3.00 9.13
CA HIS A 49 2.70 -2.81 10.52
C HIS A 49 3.77 -3.26 11.52
N PHE A 50 4.55 -4.28 11.23
CA PHE A 50 5.72 -4.61 12.03
C PHE A 50 6.84 -3.59 11.80
N TYR A 51 7.14 -3.26 10.54
CA TYR A 51 8.25 -2.36 10.19
C TYR A 51 8.12 -0.94 10.74
N ARG A 52 6.91 -0.38 10.74
CA ARG A 52 6.64 0.97 11.27
C ARG A 52 6.94 1.11 12.78
N ASN A 53 7.02 -0.02 13.49
CA ASN A 53 7.34 -0.09 14.91
C ASN A 53 8.81 -0.42 15.21
N GLU A 54 9.64 -0.67 14.18
CA GLU A 54 11.07 -0.91 14.37
C GLU A 54 11.85 0.39 14.63
N PRO A 55 13.01 0.35 15.31
CA PRO A 55 13.84 1.54 15.58
C PRO A 55 14.25 2.28 14.31
N LEU A 56 13.91 3.57 14.19
CA LEU A 56 14.16 4.39 12.98
C LEU A 56 15.60 4.26 12.47
N TRP A 57 16.56 4.40 13.39
CA TRP A 57 17.98 4.23 13.13
C TRP A 57 18.38 2.78 13.38
N GLN A 58 18.34 1.98 12.32
CA GLN A 58 18.80 0.59 12.34
C GLN A 58 19.46 0.21 11.02
N LEU A 59 20.41 -0.72 11.11
CA LEU A 59 21.00 -1.38 9.94
C LEU A 59 20.78 -2.90 10.04
N PRO A 60 20.36 -3.55 8.95
CA PRO A 60 19.95 -2.96 7.67
C PRO A 60 18.62 -2.20 7.74
N PHE A 61 18.41 -1.20 6.88
CA PHE A 61 17.25 -0.29 6.95
C PHE A 61 15.88 -0.98 6.79
N GLY A 62 15.84 -2.10 6.07
CA GLY A 62 14.63 -2.91 5.89
C GLY A 62 14.47 -4.04 6.91
N LEU A 63 15.28 -4.09 7.97
CA LEU A 63 15.17 -5.13 9.00
C LEU A 63 13.84 -5.02 9.76
N VAL A 64 13.17 -6.15 9.94
CA VAL A 64 11.97 -6.29 10.76
C VAL A 64 12.22 -7.40 11.78
N ARG A 65 12.78 -7.04 12.94
CA ARG A 65 13.15 -8.00 14.00
C ARG A 65 11.93 -8.68 14.60
N SER A 66 10.85 -7.93 14.74
CA SER A 66 9.60 -8.37 15.37
C SER A 66 8.75 -9.29 14.48
N TYR A 67 9.17 -9.56 13.23
CA TYR A 67 8.39 -10.30 12.25
C TYR A 67 8.48 -11.83 12.43
N GLY A 68 7.80 -12.37 13.44
CA GLY A 68 7.44 -13.80 13.61
C GLY A 68 8.58 -14.81 13.81
N GLU A 69 9.81 -14.47 13.42
CA GLU A 69 10.97 -15.36 13.35
C GLU A 69 12.02 -15.00 14.41
N GLN A 70 12.74 -16.01 14.90
CA GLN A 70 13.79 -15.83 15.94
C GLN A 70 14.89 -14.84 15.53
N ARG A 71 15.06 -14.59 14.22
CA ARG A 71 16.05 -13.66 13.67
C ARG A 71 15.42 -12.45 12.97
N GLY A 72 14.09 -12.32 13.01
CA GLY A 72 13.35 -11.35 12.19
C GLY A 72 13.42 -11.67 10.70
N SER A 73 12.91 -10.72 9.90
CA SER A 73 12.89 -10.79 8.43
C SER A 73 13.30 -9.45 7.81
N SER A 74 13.29 -9.39 6.48
CA SER A 74 13.40 -8.14 5.72
C SER A 74 12.02 -7.72 5.23
N LEU A 75 11.76 -6.41 5.24
CA LEU A 75 10.53 -5.81 4.73
C LEU A 75 10.24 -6.27 3.28
N VAL A 76 11.27 -6.45 2.47
CA VAL A 76 11.13 -6.87 1.06
C VAL A 76 10.50 -8.27 0.94
N TYR A 77 10.71 -9.16 1.92
CA TYR A 77 10.12 -10.51 1.91
C TYR A 77 8.64 -10.52 2.30
N THR A 78 8.09 -9.39 2.72
CA THR A 78 6.66 -9.26 3.04
C THR A 78 5.83 -8.75 1.86
N ASP A 79 6.42 -8.68 0.67
CA ASP A 79 5.83 -8.09 -0.55
C ASP A 79 5.44 -6.60 -0.36
N SER A 80 5.97 -5.95 0.68
CA SER A 80 5.76 -4.53 0.94
C SER A 80 6.45 -3.66 -0.10
N ILE A 81 5.89 -2.48 -0.38
CA ILE A 81 6.48 -1.45 -1.25
C ILE A 81 7.52 -0.63 -0.47
N PRO A 82 8.83 -0.92 -0.55
CA PRO A 82 9.81 -0.40 0.41
C PRO A 82 10.02 1.11 0.29
N LEU A 83 9.89 1.67 -0.92
CA LEU A 83 10.03 3.10 -1.15
C LEU A 83 9.02 3.91 -0.32
N PHE A 84 7.74 3.55 -0.39
CA PHE A 84 6.70 4.20 0.40
C PHE A 84 6.87 3.90 1.89
N ALA A 85 7.25 2.68 2.26
CA ALA A 85 7.52 2.33 3.65
C ALA A 85 8.60 3.23 4.28
N PHE A 86 9.71 3.48 3.56
CA PHE A 86 10.78 4.34 4.03
C PHE A 86 10.37 5.81 4.15
N ILE A 87 9.50 6.29 3.25
CA ILE A 87 8.94 7.64 3.32
C ILE A 87 8.00 7.78 4.51
N PHE A 88 7.09 6.82 4.73
CA PHE A 88 6.06 6.93 5.77
C PHE A 88 6.57 6.61 7.17
N ARG A 89 7.59 5.76 7.30
CA ARG A 89 8.07 5.27 8.60
C ARG A 89 8.47 6.36 9.60
N PRO A 90 9.20 7.43 9.23
CA PRO A 90 9.49 8.55 10.14
C PRO A 90 8.24 9.22 10.71
N PHE A 91 7.13 9.17 9.99
CA PHE A 91 5.85 9.78 10.38
C PHE A 91 4.94 8.81 11.14
N SER A 92 5.38 7.58 11.41
CA SER A 92 4.58 6.53 12.08
C SER A 92 3.82 6.98 13.33
N PRO A 93 4.36 7.86 14.21
CA PRO A 93 3.64 8.35 15.38
C PRO A 93 2.42 9.23 15.05
N ALA A 94 2.42 9.91 13.90
CA ALA A 94 1.33 10.77 13.44
C ALA A 94 0.32 10.05 12.54
N LEU A 95 0.70 8.88 12.01
CA LEU A 95 -0.16 8.08 11.14
C LEU A 95 -1.23 7.35 11.97
N PRO A 96 -2.44 7.13 11.41
CA PRO A 96 -3.47 6.32 12.06
C PRO A 96 -2.96 4.94 12.47
N HIS A 97 -3.63 4.35 13.47
CA HIS A 97 -3.29 2.99 13.93
C HIS A 97 -3.33 2.01 12.76
N TYR A 98 -4.44 1.97 12.03
CA TYR A 98 -4.57 1.26 10.75
C TYR A 98 -4.20 2.20 9.61
N PHE A 99 -3.05 1.96 8.98
CA PHE A 99 -2.56 2.75 7.85
C PHE A 99 -2.03 1.84 6.76
N GLN A 100 -2.43 2.10 5.51
CA GLN A 100 -1.93 1.42 4.33
C GLN A 100 -1.54 2.44 3.26
N TYR A 101 -0.53 2.08 2.47
CA TYR A 101 -0.09 2.81 1.28
C TYR A 101 -0.11 1.93 0.02
N VAL A 102 -0.65 0.71 0.14
CA VAL A 102 -0.70 -0.30 -0.92
C VAL A 102 -1.44 0.23 -2.14
N GLY A 103 -2.58 0.90 -1.94
CA GLY A 103 -3.38 1.44 -3.05
C GLY A 103 -2.75 2.61 -3.81
N LEU A 104 -1.55 3.08 -3.43
CA LEU A 104 -0.79 4.08 -4.20
C LEU A 104 0.06 3.45 -5.32
N TRP A 105 0.21 2.12 -5.31
CA TRP A 105 0.91 1.32 -6.31
C TRP A 105 -0.11 0.55 -7.16
#